data_AF-K1RT21-F1
#
_entry.id   AF-K1RT21-F1
#
_cell.length_a   1.000
_cell.length_b   1.000
_cell.length_c   1.000
_cell.angle_alpha   90.00
_cell.angle_beta   90.00
_cell.angle_gamma   90.00
#
_symmetry.space_group_name_H-M   'P 1'
#
loop_
_entity.id
_entity.type
_entity.pdbx_description
1 polymer ?
#
loop_
_entity_poly.entity_id
_entity_poly.type
_entity_poly.pdbx_seq_one_letter_code
_entity_poly.pdbx_strand_id
1 'polypeptide(L)'
;FESTFLGLTIPQNDSVMFGSLSGDKLGIWVAHGEGRFYLPEPEDHYNIIAKYNYAEYPGNPNGSDYNVAGICSADGRHLAMMPHLERAIFPWQNAWYPADRRNDEVTPWIEAFVNARQWIEERALKK
;
A
#
# COMPACT_ATOMS: atom_id res chain seq x y z
N PHE A 1 5.41 19.26 -4.58
CA PHE A 1 5.49 18.40 -3.38
C PHE A 1 4.07 18.21 -2.90
N GLU A 2 3.65 16.96 -2.72
CA GLU A 2 2.30 16.60 -2.30
C GLU A 2 2.34 15.98 -0.90
N SER A 3 1.50 16.48 -0.01
CA SER A 3 1.30 15.94 1.34
C SER A 3 -0.19 15.86 1.62
N THR A 4 -0.76 14.66 1.48
CA THR A 4 -2.22 14.48 1.56
C THR A 4 -2.57 13.11 2.14
N PHE A 5 -3.79 13.00 2.65
CA PHE A 5 -4.40 11.74 3.05
C PHE A 5 -5.45 11.36 2.00
N LEU A 6 -5.31 10.19 1.39
CA LEU A 6 -6.15 9.76 0.28
C LEU A 6 -6.49 8.27 0.37
N GLY A 7 -7.38 7.82 -0.52
CA GLY A 7 -7.80 6.42 -0.60
C GLY A 7 -6.89 5.59 -1.52
N LEU A 8 -6.54 4.41 -1.04
CA LEU A 8 -5.75 3.40 -1.75
C LEU A 8 -6.54 2.09 -1.84
N THR A 9 -6.50 1.44 -3.01
CA THR A 9 -7.01 0.09 -3.22
C THR A 9 -5.84 -0.87 -3.30
N ILE A 10 -5.95 -2.00 -2.61
CA ILE A 10 -4.99 -3.11 -2.68
C ILE A 10 -5.58 -4.18 -3.60
N PRO A 11 -5.07 -4.36 -4.84
CA PRO A 11 -5.51 -5.43 -5.72
C PRO A 11 -5.17 -6.81 -5.16
N GLN A 12 -5.73 -7.86 -5.77
CA GLN A 12 -5.23 -9.22 -5.54
C GLN A 12 -3.75 -9.29 -5.94
N ASN A 13 -2.92 -9.80 -5.04
CA ASN A 13 -1.48 -9.84 -5.24
C ASN A 13 -0.82 -10.98 -4.45
N ASP A 14 0.35 -11.40 -4.91
CA ASP A 14 1.17 -12.44 -4.28
C ASP A 14 2.33 -11.85 -3.46
N SER A 15 2.21 -10.60 -3.00
CA SER A 15 3.26 -9.98 -2.17
C SER A 15 3.32 -10.64 -0.80
N VAL A 16 4.54 -10.89 -0.33
CA VAL A 16 4.79 -11.32 1.06
C VAL A 16 4.17 -10.36 2.06
N MET A 17 4.23 -9.05 1.80
CA MET A 17 3.72 -8.05 2.75
C MET A 17 2.23 -7.76 2.54
N PHE A 18 1.73 -7.74 1.31
CA PHE A 18 0.39 -7.21 1.00
C PHE A 18 -0.67 -8.29 0.70
N GLY A 19 -0.31 -9.58 0.77
CA GLY A 19 -1.22 -10.69 0.47
C GLY A 19 -2.52 -10.66 1.28
N SER A 20 -2.44 -10.54 2.61
CA SER A 20 -3.64 -10.52 3.48
C SER A 20 -4.50 -9.27 3.35
N LEU A 21 -3.96 -8.19 2.74
CA LEU A 21 -4.67 -6.94 2.47
C LEU A 21 -5.37 -6.93 1.11
N SER A 22 -5.29 -8.00 0.34
CA SER A 22 -5.87 -8.09 -1.00
C SER A 22 -7.38 -7.83 -0.99
N GLY A 23 -7.82 -6.83 -1.76
CA GLY A 23 -9.21 -6.40 -1.85
C GLY A 23 -9.57 -5.21 -0.95
N ASP A 24 -8.68 -4.82 -0.03
CA ASP A 24 -8.95 -3.71 0.88
C ASP A 24 -8.93 -2.35 0.17
N LYS A 25 -9.73 -1.43 0.72
CA LYS A 25 -9.71 0.00 0.40
C LYS A 25 -9.49 0.80 1.67
N LEU A 26 -8.33 1.42 1.78
CA LEU A 26 -7.85 2.03 3.01
C LEU A 26 -7.40 3.47 2.78
N GLY A 27 -7.50 4.31 3.82
CA GLY A 27 -6.90 5.63 3.82
C GLY A 27 -5.40 5.55 4.11
N ILE A 28 -4.58 6.36 3.45
CA ILE A 28 -3.13 6.39 3.66
C ILE A 28 -2.54 7.77 3.44
N TRP A 29 -1.42 8.03 4.11
CA TRP A 29 -0.61 9.23 3.92
C TRP A 29 0.30 9.13 2.71
N VAL A 30 0.37 10.23 1.97
CA VAL A 30 1.34 10.48 0.91
C VAL A 30 2.14 11.73 1.26
N ALA A 31 3.46 11.70 1.06
CA ALA A 31 4.36 12.83 1.33
C ALA A 31 5.61 12.79 0.42
N HIS A 32 5.48 13.20 -0.86
CA HIS A 32 6.59 13.11 -1.82
C HIS A 32 6.62 14.25 -2.85
N GLY A 33 7.82 14.57 -3.35
CA GLY A 33 8.04 15.50 -4.46
C GLY A 33 8.14 14.85 -5.83
N GLU A 34 8.63 13.61 -5.88
CA GLU A 34 9.05 12.91 -7.11
C GLU A 34 8.49 11.48 -7.18
N GLY A 35 7.26 11.27 -6.69
CA GLY A 35 6.68 9.94 -6.51
C GLY A 35 6.03 9.32 -7.73
N ARG A 36 6.19 9.88 -8.94
CA ARG A 36 5.50 9.40 -10.15
C ARG A 36 6.12 8.07 -10.62
N PHE A 37 5.32 7.01 -10.65
CA PHE A 37 5.65 5.80 -11.41
C PHE A 37 5.47 6.08 -12.90
N TYR A 38 6.56 5.95 -13.65
CA TYR A 38 6.57 5.94 -15.11
C TYR A 38 6.71 4.50 -15.59
N LEU A 39 5.66 3.97 -16.22
CA LEU A 39 5.48 2.56 -16.57
C LEU A 39 5.18 2.45 -18.08
N PRO A 40 6.21 2.44 -18.94
CA PRO A 40 6.04 2.52 -20.40
C PRO A 40 5.50 1.24 -21.05
N GLU A 41 5.48 0.12 -20.32
CA GLU A 41 4.95 -1.16 -20.81
C GLU A 41 3.45 -1.29 -20.49
N PRO A 42 2.76 -2.28 -21.08
CA PRO A 42 1.40 -2.65 -20.67
C PRO A 42 1.31 -2.96 -19.17
N GLU A 43 0.15 -2.66 -18.58
CA GLU A 43 -0.08 -2.77 -17.13
C GLU A 43 0.20 -4.18 -16.57
N ASP A 44 -0.10 -5.22 -17.33
CA ASP A 44 0.07 -6.63 -16.97
C ASP A 44 1.54 -7.09 -16.93
N HIS A 45 2.49 -6.24 -17.35
CA HIS A 45 3.92 -6.47 -17.16
C HIS A 45 4.41 -6.11 -15.74
N TYR A 46 3.55 -5.53 -14.90
CA TYR A 46 3.91 -5.05 -13.56
C TYR A 46 3.10 -5.76 -12.48
N ASN A 47 3.77 -6.22 -11.41
CA ASN A 47 3.09 -6.74 -10.23
C ASN A 47 2.63 -5.57 -9.35
N ILE A 48 1.46 -5.03 -9.64
CA ILE A 48 0.89 -3.88 -8.94
C ILE A 48 0.25 -4.33 -7.63
N ILE A 49 0.70 -3.75 -6.52
CA ILE A 49 0.22 -4.10 -5.17
C ILE A 49 -0.62 -3.01 -4.52
N ALA A 50 -0.61 -1.81 -5.09
CA ALA A 50 -1.38 -0.69 -4.57
C ALA A 50 -1.69 0.30 -5.68
N LYS A 51 -2.94 0.77 -5.71
CA LYS A 51 -3.41 1.79 -6.64
C LYS A 51 -4.12 2.90 -5.89
N TYR A 52 -3.89 4.14 -6.32
CA TYR A 52 -4.75 5.25 -5.94
C TYR A 52 -6.19 5.00 -6.39
N ASN A 53 -7.17 5.35 -5.56
CA ASN A 53 -8.58 5.05 -5.84
C ASN A 53 -9.15 5.79 -7.07
N TYR A 54 -8.57 6.94 -7.42
CA TYR A 54 -9.01 7.79 -8.52
C TYR A 54 -7.81 8.11 -9.41
N ALA A 55 -8.05 8.34 -10.70
CA ALA A 55 -6.99 8.56 -11.68
C ALA A 55 -6.54 10.02 -11.75
N GLU A 56 -7.43 10.92 -11.39
CA GLU A 56 -7.27 12.35 -11.52
C GLU A 56 -6.68 12.95 -10.25
N TYR A 57 -6.00 14.08 -10.40
CA TYR A 57 -5.60 14.91 -9.28
C TYR A 57 -6.85 15.44 -8.52
N PRO A 58 -6.87 15.44 -7.17
CA PRO A 58 -5.78 15.06 -6.25
C PRO A 58 -5.80 13.59 -5.81
N GLY A 59 -6.70 12.76 -6.34
CA GLY A 59 -6.82 11.35 -5.96
C GLY A 59 -5.62 10.49 -6.39
N ASN A 60 -5.05 10.77 -7.56
CA ASN A 60 -3.70 10.37 -7.96
C ASN A 60 -2.79 11.62 -7.86
N PRO A 61 -2.00 11.77 -6.79
CA PRO A 61 -1.32 13.03 -6.49
C PRO A 61 -0.08 13.28 -7.37
N ASN A 62 0.48 12.24 -7.99
CA ASN A 62 1.73 12.32 -8.75
C ASN A 62 1.56 12.01 -10.25
N GLY A 63 0.34 11.68 -10.70
CA GLY A 63 0.06 11.32 -12.08
C GLY A 63 0.74 10.02 -12.51
N SER A 64 0.87 9.06 -11.58
CA SER A 64 1.45 7.74 -11.89
C SER A 64 0.60 7.00 -12.91
N ASP A 65 1.27 6.30 -13.83
CA ASP A 65 0.61 5.48 -14.83
C ASP A 65 -0.21 4.36 -14.14
N TYR A 66 -1.37 4.02 -14.71
CA TYR A 66 -2.34 3.04 -14.16
C TYR A 66 -2.76 3.28 -12.69
N ASN A 67 -2.58 4.51 -12.21
CA ASN A 67 -2.81 4.92 -10.82
C ASN A 67 -1.93 4.16 -9.82
N VAL A 68 -0.79 3.65 -10.25
CA VAL A 68 0.10 2.83 -9.42
C VAL A 68 0.66 3.66 -8.29
N ALA A 69 0.56 3.12 -7.08
CA ALA A 69 1.17 3.67 -5.88
C ALA A 69 2.23 2.73 -5.29
N GLY A 70 2.28 1.47 -5.74
CA GLY A 70 3.31 0.52 -5.37
C GLY A 70 3.30 -0.74 -6.24
N ILE A 71 4.49 -1.34 -6.36
CA ILE A 71 4.77 -2.56 -7.12
C ILE A 71 5.59 -3.54 -6.26
N CYS A 72 5.63 -4.81 -6.68
CA CYS A 72 6.52 -5.80 -6.08
C CYS A 72 7.33 -6.59 -7.12
N SER A 73 8.39 -7.26 -6.65
CA SER A 73 9.14 -8.23 -7.46
C SER A 73 8.26 -9.42 -7.86
N ALA A 74 8.61 -10.11 -8.94
CA ALA A 74 7.85 -11.26 -9.47
C ALA A 74 7.69 -12.42 -8.46
N ASP A 75 8.57 -12.51 -7.47
CA ASP A 75 8.48 -13.49 -6.39
C ASP A 75 7.82 -12.95 -5.11
N GLY A 76 7.27 -11.74 -5.17
CA GLY A 76 6.53 -11.08 -4.09
C GLY A 76 7.38 -10.56 -2.91
N ARG A 77 8.71 -10.72 -2.94
CA ARG A 77 9.58 -10.48 -1.78
C ARG A 77 10.07 -9.05 -1.61
N HIS A 78 10.15 -8.28 -2.70
CA HIS A 78 10.61 -6.88 -2.66
C HIS A 78 9.43 -5.98 -2.99
N LEU A 79 9.17 -5.03 -2.10
CA LEU A 79 8.07 -4.07 -2.20
C LEU A 79 8.67 -2.69 -2.44
N ALA A 80 8.15 -1.95 -3.42
CA ALA A 80 8.42 -0.54 -3.61
C ALA A 80 7.10 0.22 -3.68
N MET A 81 6.90 1.20 -2.81
CA MET A 81 5.68 2.00 -2.77
C MET A 81 5.96 3.43 -2.34
N MET A 82 5.07 4.33 -2.74
CA MET A 82 5.17 5.76 -2.46
C MET A 82 4.37 6.22 -1.22
N PRO A 83 3.17 5.65 -0.93
CA PRO A 83 2.48 5.96 0.32
C PRO A 83 3.23 5.44 1.56
N HIS A 84 2.97 6.06 2.70
CA HIS A 84 3.64 5.78 3.97
C HIS A 84 2.72 5.00 4.92
N LEU A 85 2.65 3.68 4.78
CA LEU A 85 1.79 2.84 5.64
C LEU A 85 2.24 2.85 7.11
N GLU A 86 3.53 3.07 7.36
CA GLU A 86 4.11 3.18 8.70
C GLU A 86 3.64 4.43 9.45
N ARG A 87 3.12 5.43 8.72
CA ARG A 87 2.51 6.63 9.29
C ARG A 87 1.01 6.50 9.54
N ALA A 88 0.44 5.32 9.33
CA ALA A 88 -0.99 5.07 9.44
C ALA A 88 -1.32 3.85 10.33
N ILE A 89 -0.37 3.38 11.13
CA ILE A 89 -0.50 2.18 11.99
C ILE A 89 -1.57 2.32 13.06
N PHE A 90 -1.73 3.49 13.66
CA PHE A 90 -2.72 3.71 14.72
C PHE A 90 -3.89 4.56 14.21
N PRO A 91 -5.13 4.33 14.70
CA PRO A 91 -6.28 5.13 14.27
C PRO A 91 -6.08 6.63 14.40
N TRP A 92 -5.45 7.10 15.48
CA TRP A 92 -5.19 8.52 15.72
C TRP A 92 -4.15 9.15 14.78
N GLN A 93 -3.38 8.34 14.04
CA GLN A 93 -2.46 8.85 13.03
C GLN A 93 -3.17 9.18 11.71
N ASN A 94 -4.38 8.67 11.49
CA ASN A 94 -5.10 8.81 10.24
C ASN A 94 -5.95 10.09 10.25
N ALA A 95 -5.91 10.88 9.16
CA ALA A 95 -6.75 12.09 9.05
C ALA A 95 -8.25 11.76 9.03
N TRP A 96 -8.60 10.58 8.50
CA TRP A 96 -9.93 10.01 8.60
C TRP A 96 -9.82 8.51 8.87
N TYR A 97 -10.61 8.02 9.82
CA TYR A 97 -10.75 6.60 10.12
C TYR A 97 -12.23 6.32 10.44
N PRO A 98 -12.80 5.16 10.04
CA PRO A 98 -14.22 4.86 10.25
C PRO A 98 -14.63 5.02 11.72
N ALA A 99 -15.76 5.68 11.96
CA ALA A 99 -16.18 6.07 13.29
C ALA A 99 -16.44 4.86 14.21
N ASP A 100 -16.98 3.79 13.64
CA ASP A 100 -17.24 2.49 14.27
C ASP A 100 -15.96 1.70 14.57
N ARG A 101 -14.83 2.07 13.95
CA ARG A 101 -13.52 1.42 14.15
C ARG A 101 -12.56 2.23 15.02
N ARG A 102 -12.96 3.39 15.55
CA ARG A 102 -12.05 4.28 16.31
C ARG A 102 -11.36 3.63 17.52
N ASN A 103 -11.91 2.54 18.04
CA ASN A 103 -11.37 1.79 19.17
C ASN A 103 -10.46 0.62 18.76
N ASP A 104 -10.19 0.44 17.46
CA ASP A 104 -9.18 -0.52 17.00
C ASP A 104 -7.83 -0.19 17.67
N GLU A 105 -7.09 -1.21 18.10
CA GLU A 105 -5.75 -0.98 18.67
C GLU A 105 -4.77 -0.48 17.61
N VAL A 106 -4.90 -1.01 16.38
CA VAL A 106 -4.09 -0.72 15.21
C VAL A 106 -4.96 -0.80 13.96
N THR A 107 -4.60 -0.07 12.91
CA THR A 107 -5.27 -0.12 11.60
C THR A 107 -4.84 -1.36 10.81
N PRO A 108 -5.55 -1.73 9.73
CA PRO A 108 -5.15 -2.82 8.86
C PRO A 108 -3.73 -2.70 8.30
N TRP A 109 -3.15 -1.49 8.21
CA TRP A 109 -1.78 -1.31 7.72
C TRP A 109 -0.72 -2.06 8.52
N ILE A 110 -1.01 -2.44 9.77
CA ILE A 110 -0.09 -3.28 10.57
C ILE A 110 0.14 -4.66 9.93
N GLU A 111 -0.84 -5.19 9.19
CA GLU A 111 -0.79 -6.52 8.60
C GLU A 111 0.40 -6.68 7.66
N ALA A 112 0.82 -5.61 6.98
CA ALA A 112 2.00 -5.65 6.13
C ALA A 112 3.28 -6.06 6.88
N PHE A 113 3.42 -5.59 8.12
CA PHE A 113 4.55 -5.92 8.99
C PHE A 113 4.38 -7.28 9.67
N VAL A 114 3.14 -7.64 10.02
CA VAL A 114 2.80 -8.97 10.57
C VAL A 114 3.09 -10.06 9.54
N ASN A 115 2.66 -9.89 8.28
CA ASN A 115 2.92 -10.80 7.18
C ASN A 115 4.43 -10.98 6.94
N ALA A 116 5.19 -9.87 6.93
CA ALA A 116 6.64 -9.92 6.78
C ALA A 116 7.30 -10.77 7.89
N ARG A 117 6.88 -10.58 9.15
CA ARG A 117 7.37 -11.37 10.30
C ARG A 117 7.02 -12.85 10.13
N GLN A 118 5.76 -13.17 9.84
CA GLN A 118 5.29 -14.55 9.67
C GLN A 118 6.07 -15.27 8.56
N TRP A 119 6.31 -14.62 7.43
CA TRP A 119 7.09 -15.18 6.32
C TRP A 119 8.53 -15.55 6.72
N ILE A 120 9.17 -14.76 7.58
CA ILE A 120 10.50 -15.07 8.13
C ILE A 120 10.42 -16.26 9.09
N GLU A 121 9.44 -16.28 10.00
CA GLU A 121 9.24 -17.35 11.00
C GLU A 121 9.02 -18.70 10.34
N GLU A 122 8.14 -18.78 9.34
CA GLU A 122 7.87 -20.01 8.59
C GLU A 122 9.10 -20.56 7.88
N ARG A 123 10.00 -19.68 7.41
CA ARG A 123 11.25 -20.08 6.76
C ARG A 123 12.34 -20.47 7.74
N ALA A 124 12.34 -19.89 8.93
CA ALA A 124 13.26 -20.27 10.00
C ALA A 124 12.92 -21.68 10.53
N LEU A 125 11.63 -22.02 10.63
CA LEU A 125 11.15 -23.34 11.07
C LEU A 125 11.36 -24.46 10.05
N LYS A 126 11.63 -24.11 8.78
CA LYS A 126 11.92 -25.06 7.68
C LYS A 126 13.41 -25.39 7.54
N LYS A 127 14.26 -24.86 8.43
CA LYS A 127 15.69 -25.22 8.53
C LYS A 127 15.88 -26.25 9.63
#